data_AF-A0A117QDL0-F1
#
_entry.id   AF-A0A117QDL0-F1
#
_cell.length_a   1.000
_cell.length_b   1.000
_cell.length_c   1.000
_cell.angle_alpha   90.00
_cell.angle_beta   90.00
_cell.angle_gamma   90.00
#
_symmetry.space_group_name_H-M   'P 1'
#
loop_
_entity.id
_entity.type
_entity.pdbx_description
1 polymer ?
#
loop_
_entity_poly.entity_id
_entity_poly.type
_entity_poly.pdbx_seq_one_letter_code
_entity_poly.pdbx_strand_id
1 'polypeptide(L)'
;MIPARVIPALVVPVWRTLPWRLLGAAGAVGLLVVGLPRLSGAHPDPWTALALLRSAALAFALGLAFLLDDPARHTTTPVPTGRAARTALRVALVAPVAAPWWTAVLLLAPGAHLPPAGAATLEAGAACVLALAAATVAVHRTDDPRPGPPAAIALLTAALLAPLAVSDRSVLFVGPRHPRWATAHEHWAWLPAGAVTVGCLALGEPLGRFRPTADRRT
;
A
#
# COMPACT_ATOMS: atom_id res chain seq x y z
N MET A 1 -12.88 -5.31 -24.19
CA MET A 1 -11.53 -5.10 -24.78
C MET A 1 -11.28 -3.61 -24.86
N ILE A 2 -10.32 -3.08 -24.09
CA ILE A 2 -9.92 -1.66 -24.17
C ILE A 2 -8.99 -1.52 -25.38
N PRO A 3 -9.26 -0.63 -26.35
CA PRO A 3 -8.39 -0.48 -27.51
C PRO A 3 -7.00 0.00 -27.09
N ALA A 4 -5.94 -0.61 -27.63
CA ALA A 4 -4.54 -0.42 -27.21
C ALA A 4 -4.03 1.04 -27.27
N ARG A 5 -4.73 1.94 -27.97
CA ARG A 5 -4.41 3.38 -28.04
C ARG A 5 -4.95 4.21 -26.86
N VAL A 6 -5.89 3.69 -26.08
CA VAL A 6 -6.50 4.42 -24.95
C VAL A 6 -5.61 4.40 -23.71
N ILE A 7 -4.78 3.36 -23.55
CA ILE A 7 -3.87 3.21 -22.40
C ILE A 7 -2.85 4.37 -22.31
N PRO A 8 -2.05 4.68 -23.35
CA PRO A 8 -1.12 5.81 -23.27
C PRO A 8 -1.82 7.17 -23.07
N ALA A 9 -3.03 7.33 -23.61
CA ALA A 9 -3.83 8.55 -23.42
C ALA A 9 -4.29 8.75 -21.97
N LEU A 10 -4.46 7.67 -21.19
CA LEU A 10 -4.85 7.72 -19.78
C LEU A 10 -3.65 7.80 -18.82
N VAL A 11 -2.46 7.37 -19.24
CA VAL A 11 -1.24 7.38 -18.40
C VAL A 11 -0.90 8.79 -17.94
N VAL A 12 -0.83 9.76 -18.85
CA VAL A 12 -0.42 11.13 -18.51
C VAL A 12 -1.43 11.83 -17.57
N PRO A 13 -2.75 11.80 -17.83
CA PRO A 13 -3.73 12.33 -16.88
C PRO A 13 -3.64 11.68 -15.51
N VAL A 14 -3.58 10.34 -15.46
CA VAL A 14 -3.51 9.62 -14.18
C VAL A 14 -2.23 9.99 -13.43
N TRP A 15 -1.09 10.00 -14.12
CA TRP A 15 0.20 10.40 -13.54
C TRP A 15 0.13 11.79 -12.89
N ARG A 16 -0.50 12.77 -13.54
CA ARG A 16 -0.62 14.13 -13.00
C ARG A 16 -1.57 14.23 -11.81
N THR A 17 -2.55 13.33 -11.70
CA THR A 17 -3.49 13.28 -10.57
C THR A 17 -2.98 12.50 -9.37
N LEU A 18 -1.85 11.79 -9.50
CA LEU A 18 -1.28 11.06 -8.38
C LEU A 18 -0.82 12.02 -7.28
N PRO A 19 -0.95 11.64 -5.99
CA PRO A 19 -0.57 12.48 -4.87
C PRO A 19 0.96 12.48 -4.65
N TRP A 20 1.73 12.87 -5.67
CA TRP A 20 3.21 12.84 -5.65
C TRP A 20 3.82 13.60 -4.48
N ARG A 21 3.20 14.72 -4.07
CA ARG A 21 3.68 15.50 -2.91
C ARG A 21 3.56 14.70 -1.63
N LEU A 22 2.45 13.98 -1.45
CA LEU A 22 2.22 13.15 -0.26
C LEU A 22 3.10 11.89 -0.29
N LEU A 23 3.20 11.22 -1.45
CA LEU A 23 4.09 10.07 -1.62
C LEU A 23 5.56 10.46 -1.42
N GLY A 24 5.97 11.63 -1.92
CA GLY A 24 7.30 12.18 -1.73
C GLY A 24 7.57 12.54 -0.27
N ALA A 25 6.61 13.16 0.42
CA ALA A 25 6.73 13.46 1.85
C ALA A 25 6.81 12.18 2.69
N ALA A 26 5.93 11.21 2.44
CA ALA A 26 5.94 9.91 3.11
C ALA A 26 7.25 9.15 2.86
N GLY A 27 7.74 9.15 1.61
CA GLY A 27 9.01 8.57 1.24
C GLY A 27 10.20 9.28 1.91
N ALA A 28 10.19 10.61 1.99
CA ALA A 28 11.21 11.39 2.67
C ALA A 28 11.23 11.11 4.18
N VAL A 29 10.07 11.02 4.82
CA VAL A 29 9.95 10.59 6.22
C VAL A 29 10.55 9.20 6.42
N GLY A 30 10.24 8.24 5.56
CA GLY A 30 10.82 6.89 5.65
C GLY A 30 12.35 6.88 5.50
N LEU A 31 12.90 7.66 4.55
CA LEU A 31 14.35 7.81 4.38
C LEU A 31 14.99 8.50 5.60
N LEU A 32 14.34 9.52 6.17
CA LEU A 32 14.82 10.22 7.37
C LEU A 32 14.85 9.29 8.57
N VAL A 33 13.80 8.50 8.80
CA VAL A 33 13.71 7.57 9.92
C VAL A 33 14.88 6.58 9.90
N VAL A 34 15.23 6.04 8.74
CA VAL A 34 16.33 5.06 8.61
C VAL A 34 17.70 5.74 8.49
N GLY A 35 17.77 6.93 7.91
CA GLY A 35 19.01 7.68 7.74
C GLY A 35 19.49 8.41 9.00
N LEU A 36 18.59 8.79 9.92
CA LEU A 36 18.94 9.55 11.13
C LEU A 36 20.00 8.87 11.99
N PRO A 37 19.88 7.56 12.32
CA PRO A 37 20.88 6.88 13.12
C PRO A 37 22.26 6.94 12.45
N ARG A 38 22.32 6.75 11.13
CA ARG A 38 23.56 6.84 10.35
C ARG A 38 24.18 8.24 10.40
N LEU A 39 23.37 9.30 10.29
CA LEU A 39 23.83 10.69 10.39
C LEU A 39 24.34 11.03 11.80
N SER A 40 23.74 10.42 12.83
CA SER A 40 24.16 10.59 14.23
C SER A 40 25.34 9.69 14.65
N GLY A 41 25.82 8.80 13.77
CA GLY A 41 26.83 7.79 14.12
C GLY A 41 26.32 6.69 15.06
N ALA A 42 25.00 6.58 15.25
CA ALA A 42 24.38 5.56 16.07
C ALA A 42 24.44 4.18 15.38
N HIS A 43 24.71 3.15 16.18
CA HIS A 43 24.80 1.77 15.74
C HIS A 43 23.64 0.98 16.37
N PRO A 44 22.44 1.01 15.75
CA PRO A 44 21.29 0.35 16.33
C PRO A 44 21.51 -1.16 16.42
N ASP A 45 20.99 -1.75 17.50
CA ASP A 45 20.91 -3.18 17.61
C ASP A 45 19.94 -3.77 16.55
N PRO A 46 19.98 -5.09 16.28
CA PRO A 46 19.18 -5.70 15.22
C PRO A 46 17.66 -5.51 15.36
N TRP A 47 17.14 -5.41 16.59
CA TRP A 47 15.72 -5.19 16.82
C TRP A 47 15.34 -3.76 16.47
N THR A 48 16.14 -2.79 16.92
CA THR A 48 15.95 -1.37 16.57
C THR A 48 16.07 -1.15 15.06
N ALA A 49 17.04 -1.76 14.39
CA ALA A 49 17.18 -1.68 12.93
C ALA A 49 15.94 -2.22 12.19
N LEU A 50 15.38 -3.35 12.63
CA LEU A 50 14.14 -3.91 12.08
C LEU A 50 12.94 -2.99 12.33
N ALA A 51 12.82 -2.40 13.53
CA ALA A 51 11.75 -1.45 13.85
C ALA A 51 11.81 -0.20 12.95
N LEU A 52 13.01 0.31 12.68
CA LEU A 52 13.21 1.44 11.76
C LEU A 52 12.76 1.09 10.34
N LEU A 53 13.12 -0.08 9.82
CA LEU A 53 12.67 -0.54 8.50
C LEU A 53 11.13 -0.68 8.45
N ARG A 54 10.52 -1.27 9.48
CA ARG A 54 9.05 -1.39 9.59
C ARG A 54 8.37 -0.03 9.63
N SER A 55 8.92 0.92 10.38
CA SER A 55 8.36 2.27 10.48
C SER A 55 8.49 3.05 9.17
N ALA A 56 9.59 2.90 8.42
CA ALA A 56 9.74 3.48 7.09
C ALA A 56 8.76 2.87 6.08
N ALA A 57 8.58 1.54 6.11
CA ALA A 57 7.59 0.86 5.30
C ALA A 57 6.17 1.33 5.62
N LEU A 58 5.84 1.46 6.90
CA LEU A 58 4.54 1.96 7.36
C LEU A 58 4.30 3.40 6.90
N ALA A 59 5.30 4.29 7.02
CA ALA A 59 5.20 5.67 6.56
C ALA A 59 4.85 5.75 5.06
N PHE A 60 5.53 4.95 4.23
CA PHE A 60 5.23 4.89 2.81
C PHE A 60 3.86 4.26 2.51
N ALA A 61 3.49 3.19 3.23
CA ALA A 61 2.17 2.57 3.12
C ALA A 61 1.03 3.54 3.47
N LEU A 62 1.24 4.43 4.45
CA LEU A 62 0.29 5.51 4.75
C LEU A 62 0.13 6.47 3.57
N GLY A 63 1.22 6.86 2.91
CA GLY A 63 1.15 7.65 1.68
C GLY A 63 0.34 6.94 0.57
N LEU A 64 0.50 5.63 0.44
CA LEU A 64 -0.27 4.81 -0.52
C LEU A 64 -1.77 4.73 -0.20
N ALA A 65 -2.18 4.87 1.07
CA ALA A 65 -3.60 4.86 1.43
C ALA A 65 -4.39 5.97 0.72
N PHE A 66 -3.74 7.11 0.45
CA PHE A 66 -4.32 8.25 -0.26
C PHE A 66 -4.19 8.16 -1.78
N LEU A 67 -3.61 7.07 -2.31
CA LEU A 67 -3.44 6.88 -3.75
C LEU A 67 -4.78 6.92 -4.51
N LEU A 68 -5.86 6.51 -3.85
CA LEU A 68 -7.21 6.48 -4.40
C LEU A 68 -8.01 7.75 -4.12
N ASP A 69 -7.45 8.73 -3.42
CA ASP A 69 -8.10 10.03 -3.30
C ASP A 69 -8.19 10.67 -4.67
N ASP A 70 -9.40 11.09 -5.03
CA ASP A 70 -9.66 11.82 -6.26
C ASP A 70 -10.60 12.98 -5.93
N PRO A 71 -10.08 14.18 -5.64
CA PRO A 71 -10.92 15.33 -5.30
C PRO A 71 -11.82 15.77 -6.46
N ALA A 72 -11.58 15.30 -7.69
CA ALA A 72 -12.41 15.57 -8.88
C ALA A 72 -13.37 14.42 -9.23
N ARG A 73 -13.59 13.46 -8.33
CA ARG A 73 -14.48 12.31 -8.56
C ARG A 73 -15.91 12.70 -8.92
N HIS A 74 -16.39 13.86 -8.45
CA HIS A 74 -17.74 14.35 -8.71
C HIS A 74 -17.97 14.87 -10.14
N THR A 75 -16.91 15.21 -10.88
CA THR A 75 -17.00 15.75 -12.25
C THR A 75 -16.60 14.74 -13.34
N THR A 76 -16.03 13.60 -12.95
CA THR A 76 -15.50 12.55 -13.85
C THR A 76 -16.33 11.27 -13.89
N THR A 77 -17.54 11.31 -13.32
CA THR A 77 -18.52 10.23 -13.27
C THR A 77 -18.90 9.58 -14.63
N PRO A 78 -18.82 10.24 -15.81
CA PRO A 78 -19.23 9.59 -17.06
C PRO A 78 -18.10 8.82 -17.78
N VAL A 79 -16.90 8.67 -17.20
CA VAL A 79 -15.79 7.99 -17.90
C VAL A 79 -16.05 6.48 -17.95
N PRO A 80 -16.05 5.84 -19.15
CA PRO A 80 -16.37 4.43 -19.34
C PRO A 80 -15.24 3.47 -18.90
N THR A 81 -14.34 3.91 -18.02
CA THR A 81 -13.24 3.07 -17.50
C THR A 81 -13.59 2.54 -16.13
N GLY A 82 -13.61 1.21 -16.03
CA GLY A 82 -14.00 0.52 -14.81
C GLY A 82 -13.07 0.82 -13.63
N ARG A 83 -13.61 0.70 -12.42
CA ARG A 83 -12.92 1.00 -11.14
C ARG A 83 -11.60 0.23 -11.01
N ALA A 84 -11.60 -1.05 -11.36
CA ALA A 84 -10.42 -1.92 -11.30
C ALA A 84 -9.27 -1.43 -12.20
N ALA A 85 -9.57 -0.97 -13.42
CA ALA A 85 -8.55 -0.52 -14.37
C ALA A 85 -7.87 0.77 -13.91
N ARG A 86 -8.63 1.72 -13.33
CA ARG A 86 -8.08 2.97 -12.78
C ARG A 86 -7.18 2.71 -11.56
N THR A 87 -7.63 1.86 -10.64
CA THR A 87 -6.82 1.46 -9.47
C THR A 87 -5.54 0.75 -9.90
N ALA A 88 -5.64 -0.23 -10.82
CA ALA A 88 -4.48 -0.95 -11.32
C ALA A 88 -3.46 -0.02 -11.99
N LEU A 89 -3.92 0.93 -12.82
CA LEU A 89 -3.05 1.89 -13.47
C LEU A 89 -2.35 2.81 -12.47
N ARG A 90 -3.06 3.33 -11.46
CA ARG A 90 -2.45 4.15 -10.40
C ARG A 90 -1.37 3.39 -9.64
N VAL A 91 -1.64 2.15 -9.25
CA VAL A 91 -0.66 1.29 -8.55
C VAL A 91 0.53 0.99 -9.45
N ALA A 92 0.30 0.64 -10.72
CA ALA A 92 1.35 0.34 -11.69
C ALA A 92 2.30 1.51 -11.94
N LEU A 93 1.80 2.75 -11.89
CA LEU A 93 2.62 3.96 -12.06
C LEU A 93 3.48 4.29 -10.83
N VAL A 94 3.04 3.92 -9.62
CA VAL A 94 3.81 4.16 -8.39
C VAL A 94 4.84 3.07 -8.13
N ALA A 95 4.56 1.82 -8.51
CA ALA A 95 5.47 0.68 -8.35
C ALA A 95 6.93 0.93 -8.81
N PRO A 96 7.21 1.50 -10.00
CA PRO A 96 8.58 1.75 -10.46
C PRO A 96 9.31 2.84 -9.66
N VAL A 97 8.59 3.70 -8.93
CA VAL A 97 9.18 4.70 -8.02
C VAL A 97 9.38 4.12 -6.62
N ALA A 98 8.45 3.27 -6.18
CA ALA A 98 8.52 2.60 -4.88
C ALA A 98 9.72 1.64 -4.76
N ALA A 99 10.02 0.90 -5.83
CA ALA A 99 11.12 -0.06 -5.84
C ALA A 99 12.51 0.56 -5.57
N PRO A 100 12.98 1.58 -6.32
CA PRO A 100 14.27 2.23 -6.03
C PRO A 100 14.26 2.96 -4.69
N TRP A 101 13.12 3.53 -4.28
CA TRP A 101 12.99 4.13 -2.95
C TRP A 101 13.22 3.10 -1.84
N TRP A 102 12.59 1.94 -1.91
CA TRP A 102 12.77 0.88 -0.92
C TRP A 102 14.21 0.34 -0.91
N THR A 103 14.82 0.21 -2.11
CA THR A 103 16.25 -0.12 -2.21
C THR A 103 17.11 0.92 -1.49
N ALA A 104 16.83 2.21 -1.64
CA ALA A 104 17.54 3.27 -0.92
C ALA A 104 17.35 3.14 0.60
N VAL A 105 16.14 2.83 1.07
CA VAL A 105 15.87 2.56 2.50
C VAL A 105 16.74 1.41 3.02
N LEU A 106 16.82 0.29 2.28
CA LEU A 106 17.66 -0.85 2.66
C LEU A 106 19.15 -0.51 2.68
N LEU A 107 19.63 0.31 1.73
CA LEU A 107 21.03 0.74 1.67
C LEU A 107 21.40 1.76 2.76
N LEU A 108 20.44 2.56 3.21
CA LEU A 108 20.63 3.51 4.30
C LEU A 108 20.63 2.84 5.67
N ALA A 109 19.97 1.68 5.80
CA ALA A 109 19.82 0.97 7.05
C ALA A 109 21.19 0.66 7.70
N PRO A 110 21.47 1.21 8.88
CA PRO A 110 22.76 1.01 9.54
C PRO A 110 22.79 -0.34 10.26
N GLY A 111 23.86 -1.12 10.06
CA GLY A 111 24.18 -2.30 10.88
C GLY A 111 24.85 -3.46 10.15
N ALA A 112 25.79 -4.12 10.82
CA ALA A 112 26.44 -5.36 10.34
C ALA A 112 25.52 -6.60 10.41
N HIS A 113 24.34 -6.47 11.04
CA HIS A 113 23.39 -7.55 11.30
C HIS A 113 21.99 -7.16 10.85
N LEU A 114 21.89 -6.63 9.63
CA LEU A 114 20.61 -6.33 9.02
C LEU A 114 19.77 -7.62 8.93
N PRO A 115 18.46 -7.55 9.19
CA PRO A 115 17.58 -8.66 8.92
C PRO A 115 17.67 -9.04 7.42
N PRO A 116 17.40 -10.31 7.06
CA PRO A 116 17.42 -10.73 5.67
C PRO A 116 16.55 -9.79 4.82
N ALA A 117 17.13 -9.17 3.78
CA ALA A 117 16.45 -8.14 3.00
C ALA A 117 15.12 -8.64 2.41
N GLY A 118 15.05 -9.90 2.01
CA GLY A 118 13.83 -10.53 1.49
C GLY A 118 12.68 -10.64 2.50
N ALA A 119 13.01 -10.79 3.79
CA ALA A 119 12.02 -10.82 4.86
C ALA A 119 11.47 -9.40 5.13
N ALA A 120 12.36 -8.40 5.20
CA ALA A 120 11.96 -7.01 5.35
C ALA A 120 11.16 -6.48 4.15
N THR A 121 11.52 -6.88 2.92
CA THR A 121 10.76 -6.51 1.71
C THR A 121 9.37 -7.14 1.70
N LEU A 122 9.23 -8.38 2.20
CA LEU A 122 7.93 -9.04 2.33
C LEU A 122 7.02 -8.28 3.31
N GLU A 123 7.52 -7.94 4.50
CA GLU A 123 6.76 -7.16 5.49
C GLU A 123 6.35 -5.79 4.92
N ALA A 124 7.28 -5.09 4.25
CA ALA A 124 7.01 -3.81 3.62
C ALA A 124 5.96 -3.91 2.49
N GLY A 125 6.09 -4.94 1.64
CA GLY A 125 5.12 -5.24 0.60
C GLY A 125 3.73 -5.54 1.19
N ALA A 126 3.66 -6.33 2.26
CA ALA A 126 2.41 -6.63 2.95
C ALA A 126 1.73 -5.37 3.51
N ALA A 127 2.49 -4.47 4.13
CA ALA A 127 1.96 -3.19 4.61
C ALA A 127 1.40 -2.33 3.47
N CYS A 128 2.11 -2.26 2.33
CA CYS A 128 1.65 -1.54 1.14
C CYS A 128 0.36 -2.14 0.57
N VAL A 129 0.31 -3.48 0.45
CA VAL A 129 -0.87 -4.20 -0.07
C VAL A 129 -2.07 -4.01 0.86
N LEU A 130 -1.87 -4.06 2.18
CA LEU A 130 -2.93 -3.80 3.16
C LEU A 130 -3.48 -2.38 3.06
N ALA A 131 -2.60 -1.38 2.89
CA ALA A 131 -3.01 0.01 2.69
C ALA A 131 -3.88 0.17 1.44
N LEU A 132 -3.46 -0.44 0.33
CA LEU A 132 -4.21 -0.43 -0.92
C LEU A 132 -5.55 -1.16 -0.79
N ALA A 133 -5.56 -2.33 -0.16
CA ALA A 133 -6.78 -3.09 0.09
C ALA A 133 -7.77 -2.28 0.95
N ALA A 134 -7.31 -1.66 2.03
CA ALA A 134 -8.14 -0.79 2.87
C ALA A 134 -8.73 0.38 2.07
N ALA A 135 -7.92 1.04 1.23
CA ALA A 135 -8.38 2.10 0.36
C ALA A 135 -9.44 1.60 -0.66
N THR A 136 -9.24 0.43 -1.26
CA THR A 136 -10.24 -0.15 -2.18
C THR A 136 -11.55 -0.51 -1.49
N VAL A 137 -11.49 -1.04 -0.26
CA VAL A 137 -12.67 -1.35 0.55
C VAL A 137 -13.40 -0.07 0.95
N ALA A 138 -12.68 0.99 1.35
CA ALA A 138 -13.28 2.29 1.65
C ALA A 138 -14.02 2.82 0.41
N VAL A 139 -13.38 2.84 -0.75
CA VAL A 139 -14.00 3.24 -2.04
C VAL A 139 -15.21 2.37 -2.40
N HIS A 140 -15.23 1.09 -2.02
CA HIS A 140 -16.37 0.20 -2.27
C HIS A 140 -17.54 0.44 -1.32
N ARG A 141 -17.24 0.73 -0.05
CA ARG A 141 -18.22 0.87 1.04
C ARG A 141 -18.79 2.29 1.15
N THR A 142 -18.08 3.30 0.66
CA THR A 142 -18.47 4.70 0.77
C THR A 142 -18.45 5.41 -0.58
N ASP A 143 -19.37 6.36 -0.75
CA ASP A 143 -19.37 7.30 -1.88
C ASP A 143 -18.48 8.53 -1.63
N ASP A 144 -17.70 8.51 -0.55
CA ASP A 144 -16.84 9.61 -0.14
C ASP A 144 -15.74 9.87 -1.19
N PRO A 145 -15.52 11.13 -1.63
CA PRO A 145 -14.41 11.50 -2.50
C PRO A 145 -13.02 11.28 -1.88
N ARG A 146 -12.90 11.06 -0.57
CA ARG A 146 -11.62 10.89 0.15
C ARG A 146 -11.53 9.56 0.91
N PRO A 147 -11.26 8.44 0.23
CA PRO A 147 -11.04 7.14 0.88
C PRO A 147 -9.74 7.03 1.71
N GLY A 148 -8.81 7.98 1.57
CA GLY A 148 -7.48 7.95 2.20
C GLY A 148 -7.49 7.98 3.72
N PRO A 149 -8.15 8.95 4.38
CA PRO A 149 -8.22 9.02 5.84
C PRO A 149 -8.73 7.73 6.53
N PRO A 150 -9.87 7.13 6.15
CA PRO A 150 -10.32 5.90 6.82
C PRO A 150 -9.38 4.72 6.56
N ALA A 151 -8.76 4.64 5.37
CA ALA A 151 -7.76 3.61 5.07
C ALA A 151 -6.48 3.77 5.90
N ALA A 152 -5.99 5.01 6.06
CA ALA A 152 -4.83 5.32 6.89
C ALA A 152 -5.10 5.02 8.37
N ILE A 153 -6.29 5.38 8.88
CA ILE A 153 -6.70 5.05 10.26
C ILE A 153 -6.78 3.54 10.45
N ALA A 154 -7.40 2.81 9.52
CA ALA A 154 -7.47 1.35 9.58
C ALA A 154 -6.07 0.70 9.58
N LEU A 155 -5.15 1.22 8.77
CA LEU A 155 -3.77 0.72 8.72
C LEU A 155 -3.00 1.02 10.02
N LEU A 156 -3.11 2.25 10.55
CA LEU A 156 -2.47 2.63 11.81
C LEU A 156 -3.00 1.82 12.99
N THR A 157 -4.32 1.67 13.08
CA THR A 157 -4.96 0.87 14.12
C THR A 157 -4.54 -0.58 14.02
N ALA A 158 -4.48 -1.17 12.82
CA ALA A 158 -3.96 -2.52 12.62
C ALA A 158 -2.48 -2.63 13.01
N ALA A 159 -1.63 -1.67 12.62
CA ALA A 159 -0.21 -1.68 12.96
C ALA A 159 0.03 -1.56 14.48
N LEU A 160 -0.83 -0.84 15.19
CA LEU A 160 -0.75 -0.67 16.64
C LEU A 160 -1.33 -1.87 17.41
N LEU A 161 -2.46 -2.40 16.95
CA LEU A 161 -3.17 -3.48 17.63
C LEU A 161 -2.61 -4.86 17.30
N ALA A 162 -2.03 -5.07 16.11
CA ALA A 162 -1.51 -6.38 15.73
C ALA A 162 -0.43 -6.89 16.71
N PRO A 163 0.58 -6.11 17.12
CA PRO A 163 1.54 -6.58 18.13
C PRO A 163 0.92 -6.89 19.49
N LEU A 164 -0.20 -6.24 19.84
CA LEU A 164 -0.89 -6.42 21.13
C LEU A 164 -1.89 -7.58 21.12
N ALA A 165 -2.51 -7.85 19.97
CA ALA A 165 -3.51 -8.91 19.79
C ALA A 165 -2.87 -10.27 19.47
N VAL A 166 -1.63 -10.25 18.96
CA VAL A 166 -0.82 -11.44 18.70
C VAL A 166 -0.33 -11.97 20.05
N SER A 167 -1.04 -12.96 20.59
CA SER A 167 -0.60 -13.76 21.75
C SER A 167 0.80 -14.36 21.50
N ASP A 168 1.55 -14.68 22.57
CA ASP A 168 2.86 -15.37 22.56
C ASP A 168 2.94 -16.63 21.67
N ARG A 169 1.78 -17.18 21.30
CA ARG A 169 1.62 -18.34 20.41
C ARG A 169 1.77 -18.00 18.91
N SER A 170 1.60 -16.74 18.53
CA SER A 170 1.58 -16.29 17.14
C SER A 170 2.95 -15.72 16.78
N VAL A 171 3.67 -16.39 15.89
CA VAL A 171 5.09 -16.12 15.53
C VAL A 171 5.26 -14.84 14.68
N LEU A 172 4.27 -13.96 14.59
CA LEU A 172 4.24 -12.88 13.60
C LEU A 172 5.32 -11.80 13.83
N PHE A 173 5.62 -11.49 15.10
CA PHE A 173 6.58 -10.47 15.49
C PHE A 173 7.72 -11.09 16.26
N VAL A 174 8.68 -11.61 15.53
CA VAL A 174 9.81 -12.34 16.09
C VAL A 174 11.10 -11.62 15.71
N GLY A 175 12.09 -11.63 16.60
CA GLY A 175 13.37 -10.96 16.34
C GLY A 175 14.20 -11.67 15.26
N PRO A 176 15.10 -10.96 14.54
CA PRO A 176 15.89 -11.53 13.44
C PRO A 176 16.72 -12.76 13.81
N ARG A 177 17.10 -12.89 15.09
CA ARG A 177 17.95 -13.98 15.61
C ARG A 177 17.17 -15.13 16.24
N HIS A 178 15.84 -15.06 16.22
CA HIS A 178 15.01 -16.07 16.87
C HIS A 178 14.79 -17.27 15.94
N PRO A 179 14.83 -18.51 16.45
CA PRO A 179 14.78 -19.73 15.63
C PRO A 179 13.52 -19.85 14.75
N ARG A 180 12.40 -19.28 15.23
CA ARG A 180 11.12 -19.26 14.50
C ARG A 180 10.99 -18.16 13.43
N TRP A 181 12.07 -17.43 13.09
CA TRP A 181 12.02 -16.33 12.12
C TRP A 181 11.50 -16.73 10.74
N ALA A 182 11.87 -17.90 10.22
CA ALA A 182 11.38 -18.39 8.93
C ALA A 182 9.85 -18.64 8.96
N THR A 183 9.38 -19.34 10.00
CA THR A 183 7.95 -19.61 10.23
C THR A 183 7.14 -18.33 10.41
N ALA A 184 7.71 -17.28 11.03
CA ALA A 184 7.07 -15.96 11.11
C ALA A 184 6.72 -15.43 9.71
N HIS A 185 7.68 -15.53 8.79
CA HIS A 185 7.57 -14.95 7.46
C HIS A 185 6.65 -15.75 6.52
N GLU A 186 6.49 -17.06 6.77
CA GLU A 186 5.45 -17.87 6.13
C GLU A 186 4.05 -17.34 6.47
N HIS A 187 3.81 -16.96 7.74
CA HIS A 187 2.53 -16.35 8.15
C HIS A 187 2.34 -14.96 7.54
N TRP A 188 3.42 -14.17 7.45
CA TRP A 188 3.38 -12.89 6.76
C TRP A 188 3.04 -13.00 5.28
N ALA A 189 3.37 -14.09 4.61
CA ALA A 189 3.02 -14.30 3.20
C ALA A 189 1.50 -14.48 2.98
N TRP A 190 0.76 -14.94 4.00
CA TRP A 190 -0.69 -15.08 3.91
C TRP A 190 -1.44 -13.76 4.03
N LEU A 191 -0.89 -12.76 4.73
CA LEU A 191 -1.47 -11.43 4.88
C LEU A 191 -1.71 -10.69 3.54
N PRO A 192 -0.70 -10.54 2.65
CA PRO A 192 -0.91 -9.91 1.36
C PRO A 192 -1.84 -10.75 0.48
N ALA A 193 -1.79 -12.09 0.55
CA ALA A 193 -2.73 -12.93 -0.20
C ALA A 193 -4.18 -12.65 0.20
N GLY A 194 -4.47 -12.61 1.50
CA GLY A 194 -5.79 -12.24 2.02
C GLY A 194 -6.19 -10.82 1.63
N ALA A 195 -5.29 -9.85 1.78
CA ALA A 195 -5.55 -8.45 1.42
C ALA A 195 -5.84 -8.27 -0.07
N VAL A 196 -5.09 -8.95 -0.96
CA VAL A 196 -5.35 -8.95 -2.41
C VAL A 196 -6.72 -9.54 -2.71
N THR A 197 -7.10 -10.67 -2.10
CA THR A 197 -8.43 -11.25 -2.33
C THR A 197 -9.56 -10.30 -1.94
N VAL A 198 -9.47 -9.67 -0.76
CA VAL A 198 -10.45 -8.68 -0.30
C VAL A 198 -10.48 -7.46 -1.22
N GLY A 199 -9.31 -6.96 -1.63
CA GLY A 199 -9.21 -5.83 -2.56
C GLY A 199 -9.81 -6.15 -3.93
N CYS A 200 -9.55 -7.33 -4.49
CA CYS A 200 -10.14 -7.79 -5.74
C CYS A 200 -11.67 -7.91 -5.64
N LEU A 201 -12.19 -8.44 -4.53
CA LEU A 201 -13.63 -8.51 -4.29
C LEU A 201 -14.27 -7.11 -4.19
N ALA A 202 -13.59 -6.16 -3.54
CA ALA A 202 -14.04 -4.77 -3.43
C ALA A 202 -13.97 -4.00 -4.76
N LEU A 203 -13.02 -4.36 -5.64
CA LEU A 203 -12.88 -3.80 -6.99
C LEU A 203 -13.84 -4.43 -8.01
N GLY A 204 -14.45 -5.57 -7.69
CA GLY A 204 -15.48 -6.19 -8.51
C GLY A 204 -16.64 -5.24 -8.74
N GLU A 205 -16.84 -4.81 -9.98
CA GLU A 205 -18.06 -4.10 -10.34
C GLU A 205 -19.23 -5.08 -10.25
N PRO A 206 -20.34 -4.74 -9.56
CA PRO A 206 -21.56 -5.51 -9.74
C PRO A 206 -21.88 -5.41 -11.22
N LEU A 207 -21.77 -6.54 -11.94
CA LEU A 207 -22.09 -6.63 -13.36
C LEU A 207 -23.49 -6.05 -13.53
N GLY A 208 -23.54 -4.79 -13.97
CA GLY A 208 -24.78 -4.06 -14.10
C GLY A 208 -25.63 -4.86 -15.06
N ARG A 209 -26.75 -5.39 -14.55
CA ARG A 209 -27.79 -5.93 -15.41
C ARG A 209 -28.09 -4.83 -16.42
N PHE A 210 -27.67 -5.04 -17.66
CA PHE A 210 -28.09 -4.22 -18.78
C PHE A 210 -29.61 -4.27 -18.77
N ARG A 211 -30.26 -3.23 -18.22
CA ARG A 211 -31.69 -3.02 -18.37
C ARG A 211 -31.79 -2.25 -19.68
N PRO A 212 -32.25 -2.88 -20.77
CA PRO A 212 -32.61 -2.11 -21.94
C PRO A 212 -33.67 -1.13 -21.48
N THR A 213 -33.36 0.17 -21.58
CA THR A 213 -34.37 1.21 -21.44
C THR A 213 -35.38 0.93 -22.54
N ALA A 214 -36.53 0.38 -22.18
CA ALA A 214 -37.63 0.18 -23.12
C ALA A 214 -38.00 1.56 -23.64
N ASP A 215 -37.75 1.78 -24.94
CA ASP A 215 -38.12 2.96 -25.70
C ASP A 215 -39.64 3.17 -25.55
N ARG A 216 -40.05 4.05 -24.63
CA ARG A 216 -41.44 4.53 -24.58
C ARG A 216 -41.57 5.59 -25.67
N ARG A 217 -41.92 5.14 -26.86
CA ARG A 217 -42.60 5.97 -27.85
C ARG A 217 -44.07 6.06 -27.46
N THR A 218 -44.51 7.27 -27.12
CA THR A 218 -45.91 7.71 -27.20
C THR A 218 -45.91 9.05 -27.88
#